data_AF-A0A962D790-F1
#
_entry.id   AF-A0A962D790-F1
#
_cell.length_a   1.000
_cell.length_b   1.000
_cell.length_c   1.000
_cell.angle_alpha   90.00
_cell.angle_beta   90.00
_cell.angle_gamma   90.00
#
_symmetry.space_group_name_H-M   'P 1'
#
loop_
_entity.id
_entity.type
_entity.pdbx_description
1 polymer ?
#
loop_
_entity_poly.entity_id
_entity_poly.type
_entity_poly.pdbx_seq_one_letter_code
_entity_poly.pdbx_strand_id
1 'polypeptide(L)'
;MVPIVSEPCLKRPLPEKNLDNSSLSCKIKKIVTCCYFRKQKTLKFVWFSVCSAITSIKLQAPKDKKMRYPNAKDHYGPAGAPLNPWLSVWFRPRKTVRYLLNTKPSYGLFTLVLLLGFAVGLSFTESIHLGDRIDSLRSIIVFALISGPPLAWLSLFLSAYMLRWIGRKGEGEGKANNLKALMVACAWGGIPLLPPALVMIQRISANGVFLFTEAFTIADWSTFPQDVLILEISNAFVNLVCLIWSLILTSQMIAEVQGYESAWKGFRNYLLALILVIISVIVLAFMIIIPLALLGAALRR
;
A
#
# COMPACT_ATOMS: atom_id res chain seq x y z
N MET A 1 -7.17 67.45 -42.54
CA MET A 1 -6.23 68.34 -41.82
C MET A 1 -5.48 67.49 -40.81
N VAL A 2 -4.23 67.17 -41.12
CA VAL A 2 -3.30 66.42 -40.26
C VAL A 2 -1.99 67.20 -40.33
N PRO A 3 -1.39 67.62 -39.21
CA PRO A 3 -0.01 68.08 -39.24
C PRO A 3 0.95 66.96 -38.81
N ILE A 4 2.08 66.96 -39.51
CA ILE A 4 3.31 66.18 -39.29
C ILE A 4 4.31 67.09 -38.54
N VAL A 5 5.39 66.47 -38.00
CA VAL A 5 6.69 67.03 -37.54
C VAL A 5 6.76 67.22 -36.00
N SER A 6 7.71 66.70 -35.20
CA SER A 6 9.15 66.38 -35.38
C SER A 6 9.68 65.40 -34.29
N GLU A 7 10.84 64.78 -34.57
CA GLU A 7 11.66 63.84 -33.77
C GLU A 7 12.40 64.50 -32.54
N PRO A 8 13.53 63.95 -32.00
CA PRO A 8 13.66 62.85 -31.03
C PRO A 8 14.41 63.27 -29.74
N CYS A 9 14.21 62.60 -28.60
CA CYS A 9 15.00 62.86 -27.38
C CYS A 9 15.70 61.61 -26.82
N LEU A 10 17.02 61.60 -27.02
CA LEU A 10 18.14 60.98 -26.31
C LEU A 10 17.92 59.86 -25.27
N LYS A 11 18.67 58.79 -25.52
CA LYS A 11 19.12 57.73 -24.61
C LYS A 11 19.70 58.25 -23.28
N ARG A 12 19.39 57.55 -22.19
CA ARG A 12 20.33 57.27 -21.09
C ARG A 12 20.22 55.80 -20.67
N PRO A 13 21.24 54.96 -20.88
CA PRO A 13 21.27 53.63 -20.29
C PRO A 13 21.60 53.73 -18.79
N LEU A 14 20.83 53.00 -17.98
CA LEU A 14 21.08 52.81 -16.55
C LEU A 14 22.31 51.89 -16.35
N PRO A 15 23.10 52.09 -15.27
CA PRO A 15 24.28 51.28 -15.00
C PRO A 15 23.87 49.86 -14.58
N GLU A 16 24.25 48.91 -15.42
CA GLU A 16 24.14 47.47 -15.19
C GLU A 16 25.16 47.05 -14.11
N LYS A 17 24.68 46.88 -12.87
CA LYS A 17 25.47 46.26 -11.80
C LYS A 17 25.61 44.78 -12.11
N ASN A 18 26.77 44.40 -12.66
CA ASN A 18 27.26 43.03 -12.73
C ASN A 18 27.38 42.43 -11.33
N LEU A 19 26.31 41.78 -10.85
CA LEU A 19 26.41 40.81 -9.76
C LEU A 19 26.86 39.48 -10.36
N ASP A 20 28.07 39.10 -9.99
CA ASP A 20 28.76 37.88 -10.40
C ASP A 20 28.03 36.63 -9.86
N ASN A 21 27.00 36.18 -10.60
CA ASN A 21 26.15 35.03 -10.30
C ASN A 21 26.88 33.67 -10.38
N SER A 22 28.15 33.67 -10.80
CA SER A 22 28.97 32.46 -10.93
C SER A 22 29.39 31.88 -9.57
N SER A 23 29.62 32.73 -8.56
CA SER A 23 30.12 32.28 -7.24
C SER A 23 29.01 31.77 -6.31
N LEU A 24 27.78 32.29 -6.45
CA LEU A 24 26.63 31.90 -5.62
C LEU A 24 26.10 30.51 -6.03
N SER A 25 26.06 30.22 -7.33
CA SER A 25 25.61 28.93 -7.88
C SER A 25 26.52 27.77 -7.44
N CYS A 26 27.83 28.02 -7.31
CA CYS A 26 28.80 27.01 -6.88
C CYS A 26 28.71 26.70 -5.37
N LYS A 27 28.48 27.73 -4.54
CA LYS A 27 28.30 27.53 -3.08
C LYS A 27 26.98 26.84 -2.74
N ILE A 28 25.89 27.14 -3.44
CA ILE A 28 24.59 26.50 -3.22
C ILE A 28 24.62 25.02 -3.64
N LYS A 29 25.25 24.68 -4.79
CA LYS A 29 25.40 23.28 -5.21
C LYS A 29 26.19 22.45 -4.17
N LYS A 30 27.28 22.97 -3.61
CA LYS A 30 28.06 22.26 -2.58
C LYS A 30 27.27 21.98 -1.30
N ILE A 31 26.41 22.91 -0.86
CA ILE A 31 25.60 22.73 0.37
C ILE A 31 24.48 21.71 0.13
N VAL A 32 23.81 21.76 -1.03
CA VAL A 32 22.73 20.82 -1.37
C VAL A 32 23.26 19.38 -1.51
N THR A 33 24.42 19.17 -2.14
CA THR A 33 25.02 17.84 -2.26
C THR A 33 25.48 17.29 -0.90
N CYS A 34 25.97 18.13 0.01
CA CYS A 34 26.43 17.70 1.33
C CYS A 34 25.26 17.32 2.27
N CYS A 35 24.13 18.03 2.21
CA CYS A 35 22.92 17.66 2.95
C CYS A 35 22.26 16.39 2.41
N TYR A 36 22.31 16.15 1.10
CA TYR A 36 21.74 14.94 0.49
C TYR A 36 22.50 13.66 0.91
N PHE A 37 23.83 13.73 0.98
CA PHE A 37 24.66 12.58 1.35
C PHE A 37 24.51 12.16 2.83
N ARG A 38 24.21 13.12 3.71
CA ARG A 38 24.01 12.83 5.15
C ARG A 38 22.66 12.15 5.43
N LYS A 39 21.63 12.43 4.62
CA LYS A 39 20.28 11.82 4.73
C LYS A 39 20.21 10.39 4.17
N GLN A 40 21.13 10.02 3.28
CA GLN A 40 21.18 8.66 2.71
C GLN A 40 21.81 7.62 3.66
N LYS A 41 22.71 8.05 4.55
CA LYS A 41 23.34 7.16 5.56
C LYS A 41 22.38 6.74 6.67
N THR A 42 21.42 7.59 7.06
CA THR A 42 20.40 7.24 8.07
C THR A 42 19.34 6.29 7.51
N LEU A 43 19.02 6.37 6.20
CA LEU A 43 18.09 5.43 5.54
C LEU A 43 18.63 3.99 5.50
N LYS A 44 19.94 3.81 5.28
CA LYS A 44 20.59 2.48 5.31
C LYS A 44 20.55 1.83 6.70
N PHE A 45 20.56 2.63 7.77
CA PHE A 45 20.53 2.13 9.14
C PHE A 45 19.13 1.63 9.55
N VAL A 46 18.07 2.32 9.11
CA VAL A 46 16.68 1.88 9.33
C VAL A 46 16.39 0.60 8.54
N TRP A 47 16.89 0.49 7.30
CA TRP A 47 16.73 -0.72 6.49
C TRP A 47 17.43 -1.95 7.09
N PHE A 48 18.62 -1.79 7.68
CA PHE A 48 19.33 -2.89 8.32
C PHE A 48 18.62 -3.38 9.59
N SER A 49 18.03 -2.49 10.39
CA SER A 49 17.23 -2.87 11.57
C SER A 49 15.93 -3.59 11.20
N VAL A 50 15.26 -3.18 10.11
CA VAL A 50 14.04 -3.86 9.62
C VAL A 50 14.39 -5.24 9.04
N CYS A 51 15.46 -5.37 8.25
CA CYS A 51 15.92 -6.66 7.76
C CYS A 51 16.36 -7.61 8.88
N SER A 52 17.04 -7.10 9.92
CA SER A 52 17.45 -7.90 11.09
C SER A 52 16.26 -8.32 11.95
N ALA A 53 15.20 -7.51 12.04
CA ALA A 53 13.96 -7.89 12.71
C ALA A 53 13.19 -8.97 11.92
N ILE A 54 13.23 -8.94 10.59
CA ILE A 54 12.56 -9.92 9.71
C ILE A 54 13.27 -11.29 9.76
N THR A 55 14.60 -11.34 9.84
CA THR A 55 15.34 -12.61 9.96
C THR A 55 15.32 -13.22 11.37
N SER A 56 15.02 -12.42 12.40
CA SER A 56 14.94 -12.88 13.79
C SER A 56 13.57 -13.48 14.16
N ILE A 57 12.56 -13.33 13.31
CA ILE A 57 11.30 -14.09 13.41
C ILE A 57 11.58 -15.50 12.90
N LYS A 58 12.29 -16.30 13.71
CA LYS A 58 12.12 -17.74 13.72
C LYS A 58 10.64 -17.96 14.02
N LEU A 59 9.85 -18.19 12.96
CA LEU A 59 8.54 -18.82 13.02
C LEU A 59 8.72 -20.16 13.75
N GLN A 60 8.71 -20.13 15.08
CA GLN A 60 8.35 -21.29 15.87
C GLN A 60 6.89 -21.55 15.52
N ALA A 61 6.69 -22.33 14.45
CA ALA A 61 5.42 -22.91 14.13
C ALA A 61 4.96 -23.65 15.41
N PRO A 62 3.92 -23.17 16.10
CA PRO A 62 3.41 -23.90 17.25
C PRO A 62 3.06 -25.30 16.74
N LYS A 63 3.50 -26.35 17.44
CA LYS A 63 3.18 -27.75 17.13
C LYS A 63 1.65 -27.83 16.94
N ASP A 64 1.23 -27.93 15.69
CA ASP A 64 -0.17 -27.78 15.28
C ASP A 64 -1.00 -28.88 15.96
N LYS A 65 -1.74 -28.50 17.00
CA LYS A 65 -2.86 -29.29 17.51
C LYS A 65 -3.82 -29.38 16.34
N LYS A 66 -3.93 -30.55 15.68
CA LYS A 66 -4.79 -30.77 14.50
C LYS A 66 -6.17 -30.15 14.76
N MET A 67 -6.42 -28.97 14.21
CA MET A 67 -7.74 -28.37 14.19
C MET A 67 -8.58 -29.23 13.25
N ARG A 68 -9.26 -30.22 13.82
CA ARG A 68 -10.28 -30.99 13.11
C ARG A 68 -11.48 -30.06 12.95
N TYR A 69 -11.59 -29.40 11.80
CA TYR A 69 -12.85 -28.79 11.41
C TYR A 69 -13.86 -29.93 11.24
N PRO A 70 -15.05 -29.84 11.87
CA PRO A 70 -16.05 -30.88 11.73
C PRO A 70 -16.52 -30.91 10.27
N ASN A 71 -16.51 -32.12 9.71
CA ASN A 71 -16.94 -32.54 8.36
C ASN A 71 -15.90 -32.45 7.22
N ALA A 72 -15.22 -33.58 6.97
CA ALA A 72 -14.31 -33.78 5.85
C ALA A 72 -15.01 -33.94 4.49
N LYS A 73 -16.35 -34.07 4.48
CA LYS A 73 -17.15 -34.25 3.26
C LYS A 73 -17.32 -32.95 2.44
N ASP A 74 -16.97 -31.80 3.01
CA ASP A 74 -17.06 -30.49 2.35
C ASP A 74 -15.83 -30.13 1.49
N HIS A 75 -14.81 -30.99 1.45
CA HIS A 75 -13.53 -30.72 0.77
C HIS A 75 -13.57 -30.86 -0.75
N TYR A 76 -14.72 -31.27 -1.29
CA TYR A 76 -14.90 -31.55 -2.70
C TYR A 76 -15.89 -30.57 -3.33
N GLY A 77 -15.61 -30.15 -4.56
CA GLY A 77 -16.55 -29.41 -5.40
C GLY A 77 -17.80 -30.24 -5.72
N PRO A 78 -18.78 -29.69 -6.47
CA PRO A 78 -20.04 -30.36 -6.78
C PRO A 78 -19.90 -31.70 -7.55
N ALA A 79 -18.67 -32.07 -7.96
CA ALA A 79 -18.35 -33.29 -8.68
C ALA A 79 -17.28 -34.18 -7.99
N GLY A 80 -16.98 -34.00 -6.70
CA GLY A 80 -15.95 -34.82 -6.04
C GLY A 80 -14.50 -34.40 -6.35
N ALA A 81 -14.29 -33.36 -7.17
CA ALA A 81 -12.98 -32.83 -7.53
C ALA A 81 -12.41 -31.88 -6.45
N PRO A 82 -11.08 -31.77 -6.28
CA PRO A 82 -10.47 -30.81 -5.37
C PRO A 82 -10.87 -29.38 -5.73
N LEU A 83 -11.28 -28.60 -4.71
CA LEU A 83 -11.63 -27.18 -4.88
C LEU A 83 -10.41 -26.38 -5.35
N ASN A 84 -10.50 -25.68 -6.49
CA ASN A 84 -9.50 -24.71 -6.90
C ASN A 84 -9.69 -23.40 -6.11
N PRO A 85 -8.79 -23.04 -5.17
CA PRO A 85 -8.97 -21.89 -4.30
C PRO A 85 -9.07 -20.56 -5.04
N TRP A 86 -8.42 -20.44 -6.20
CA TRP A 86 -8.38 -19.20 -6.99
C TRP A 86 -9.72 -18.82 -7.60
N LEU A 87 -10.55 -19.81 -7.94
CA LEU A 87 -11.89 -19.60 -8.48
C LEU A 87 -12.95 -19.72 -7.39
N SER A 88 -12.79 -20.67 -6.46
CA SER A 88 -13.78 -20.91 -5.42
C SER A 88 -13.88 -19.77 -4.41
N VAL A 89 -12.81 -18.99 -4.22
CA VAL A 89 -12.81 -17.81 -3.33
C VAL A 89 -13.89 -16.81 -3.71
N TRP A 90 -14.13 -16.60 -5.00
CA TRP A 90 -15.06 -15.61 -5.52
C TRP A 90 -16.50 -15.93 -5.14
N PHE A 91 -16.89 -17.20 -5.20
CA PHE A 91 -18.30 -17.60 -5.05
C PHE A 91 -18.58 -18.36 -3.75
N ARG A 92 -17.54 -18.90 -3.10
CA ARG A 92 -17.64 -19.79 -1.94
C ARG A 92 -16.51 -19.52 -0.94
N PRO A 93 -16.36 -18.28 -0.42
CA PRO A 93 -15.22 -17.90 0.42
C PRO A 93 -15.14 -18.72 1.72
N ARG A 94 -16.27 -19.01 2.38
CA ARG A 94 -16.31 -19.85 3.60
C ARG A 94 -15.80 -21.27 3.35
N LYS A 95 -16.27 -21.93 2.29
CA LYS A 95 -15.79 -23.27 1.91
C LYS A 95 -14.33 -23.24 1.50
N THR A 96 -13.89 -22.18 0.83
CA THR A 96 -12.51 -22.02 0.37
C THR A 96 -11.54 -21.88 1.54
N VAL A 97 -11.83 -21.00 2.51
CA VAL A 97 -10.95 -20.86 3.69
C VAL A 97 -10.95 -22.14 4.53
N ARG A 98 -12.11 -22.80 4.70
CA ARG A 98 -12.18 -24.11 5.38
C ARG A 98 -11.32 -25.16 4.66
N TYR A 99 -11.37 -25.23 3.33
CA TYR A 99 -10.54 -26.13 2.54
C TYR A 99 -9.04 -25.84 2.71
N LEU A 100 -8.63 -24.56 2.62
CA LEU A 100 -7.23 -24.15 2.75
C LEU A 100 -6.65 -24.49 4.12
N LEU A 101 -7.43 -24.27 5.19
CA LEU A 101 -6.99 -24.54 6.56
C LEU A 101 -6.86 -26.04 6.87
N ASN A 102 -7.69 -26.89 6.22
CA ASN A 102 -7.63 -28.33 6.40
C ASN A 102 -6.56 -29.03 5.55
N THR A 103 -6.25 -28.47 4.37
CA THR A 103 -5.31 -29.10 3.43
C THR A 103 -3.89 -28.54 3.57
N LYS A 104 -3.70 -27.24 3.30
CA LYS A 104 -2.40 -26.57 3.28
C LYS A 104 -2.56 -25.09 3.68
N PRO A 105 -2.49 -24.75 4.98
CA PRO A 105 -2.71 -23.39 5.46
C PRO A 105 -1.61 -22.39 5.05
N SER A 106 -0.49 -22.85 4.48
CA SER A 106 0.53 -21.96 3.90
C SER A 106 0.37 -21.76 2.39
N TYR A 107 -0.61 -22.43 1.75
CA TYR A 107 -0.76 -22.41 0.31
C TYR A 107 -1.07 -21.00 -0.21
N GLY A 108 -0.27 -20.53 -1.16
CA GLY A 108 -0.45 -19.25 -1.83
C GLY A 108 -0.20 -18.01 -0.98
N LEU A 109 0.02 -18.13 0.34
CA LEU A 109 0.15 -16.98 1.23
C LEU A 109 1.31 -16.06 0.81
N PHE A 110 2.48 -16.63 0.54
CA PHE A 110 3.65 -15.88 0.09
C PHE A 110 3.43 -15.23 -1.27
N THR A 111 2.84 -15.97 -2.22
CA THR A 111 2.51 -15.46 -3.56
C THR A 111 1.51 -14.30 -3.50
N LEU A 112 0.47 -14.42 -2.69
CA LEU A 112 -0.53 -13.38 -2.49
C LEU A 112 0.08 -12.13 -1.85
N VAL A 113 0.94 -12.29 -0.85
CA VAL A 113 1.64 -11.15 -0.24
C VAL A 113 2.56 -10.47 -1.25
N LEU A 114 3.24 -11.24 -2.11
CA LEU A 114 4.12 -10.66 -3.12
C LEU A 114 3.30 -9.88 -4.18
N LEU A 115 2.21 -10.45 -4.67
CA LEU A 115 1.35 -9.81 -5.68
C LEU A 115 0.59 -8.60 -5.14
N LEU A 116 -0.13 -8.78 -4.02
CA LEU A 116 -0.87 -7.69 -3.37
C LEU A 116 0.09 -6.64 -2.82
N GLY A 117 1.24 -7.05 -2.30
CA GLY A 117 2.26 -6.15 -1.81
C GLY A 117 2.88 -5.32 -2.91
N PHE A 118 3.17 -5.89 -4.07
CA PHE A 118 3.60 -5.11 -5.23
C PHE A 118 2.55 -4.08 -5.65
N ALA A 119 1.27 -4.47 -5.71
CA ALA A 119 0.17 -3.56 -6.02
C ALA A 119 0.08 -2.40 -5.03
N VAL A 120 0.11 -2.70 -3.72
CA VAL A 120 0.14 -1.70 -2.65
C VAL A 120 1.38 -0.82 -2.74
N GLY A 121 2.53 -1.39 -3.08
CA GLY A 121 3.78 -0.66 -3.28
C GLY A 121 3.66 0.38 -4.40
N LEU A 122 3.04 0.02 -5.53
CA LEU A 122 2.78 0.96 -6.63
C LEU A 122 1.84 2.10 -6.20
N SER A 123 0.71 1.78 -5.57
CA SER A 123 -0.22 2.80 -5.05
C SER A 123 0.44 3.69 -4.00
N PHE A 124 1.33 3.15 -3.18
CA PHE A 124 2.10 3.92 -2.21
C PHE A 124 3.07 4.89 -2.91
N THR A 125 3.79 4.45 -3.95
CA THR A 125 4.68 5.34 -4.72
C THR A 125 3.94 6.46 -5.43
N GLU A 126 2.73 6.21 -5.92
CA GLU A 126 1.83 7.23 -6.48
C GLU A 126 1.42 8.24 -5.40
N SER A 127 0.99 7.75 -4.24
CA SER A 127 0.50 8.57 -3.12
C SER A 127 1.58 9.50 -2.51
N ILE A 128 2.85 9.12 -2.58
CA ILE A 128 3.98 9.95 -2.08
C ILE A 128 4.65 10.78 -3.18
N HIS A 129 4.07 10.79 -4.38
CA HIS A 129 4.58 11.48 -5.56
C HIS A 129 6.06 11.18 -5.84
N LEU A 130 6.43 9.89 -5.87
CA LEU A 130 7.84 9.49 -5.99
C LEU A 130 8.47 9.92 -7.33
N GLY A 131 7.66 10.17 -8.36
CA GLY A 131 8.06 10.68 -9.66
C GLY A 131 8.72 12.05 -9.61
N ASP A 132 8.37 12.92 -8.65
CA ASP A 132 8.99 14.25 -8.50
C ASP A 132 10.44 14.18 -7.98
N ARG A 133 10.83 13.01 -7.45
CA ARG A 133 12.17 12.77 -6.90
C ARG A 133 13.00 11.81 -7.74
N ILE A 134 12.35 11.00 -8.57
CA ILE A 134 12.96 9.92 -9.33
C ILE A 134 12.36 9.92 -10.75
N ASP A 135 13.12 10.42 -11.72
CA ASP A 135 12.67 10.50 -13.13
C ASP A 135 12.68 9.14 -13.85
N SER A 136 13.18 8.09 -13.21
CA SER A 136 13.28 6.75 -13.83
C SER A 136 12.12 5.85 -13.40
N LEU A 137 11.23 5.53 -14.34
CA LEU A 137 10.12 4.59 -14.14
C LEU A 137 10.61 3.23 -13.63
N ARG A 138 11.74 2.74 -14.14
CA ARG A 138 12.32 1.45 -13.72
C ARG A 138 12.69 1.47 -12.24
N SER A 139 13.26 2.57 -11.75
CA SER A 139 13.61 2.74 -10.35
C SER A 139 12.37 2.77 -9.45
N ILE A 140 11.29 3.41 -9.90
CA ILE A 140 10.00 3.42 -9.18
C ILE A 140 9.42 2.00 -9.07
N ILE A 141 9.39 1.25 -10.17
CA ILE A 141 8.88 -0.13 -10.18
C ILE A 141 9.72 -1.04 -9.27
N VAL A 142 11.06 -0.94 -9.35
CA VAL A 142 11.96 -1.70 -8.47
C VAL A 142 11.74 -1.32 -7.00
N PHE A 143 11.55 -0.04 -6.71
CA PHE A 143 11.24 0.41 -5.35
C PHE A 143 9.90 -0.17 -4.85
N ALA A 144 8.85 -0.16 -5.67
CA ALA A 144 7.56 -0.75 -5.31
C ALA A 144 7.66 -2.27 -5.11
N LEU A 145 8.43 -2.97 -5.93
CA LEU A 145 8.66 -4.42 -5.81
C LEU A 145 9.41 -4.81 -4.54
N ILE A 146 10.34 -3.97 -4.10
CA ILE A 146 11.15 -4.23 -2.89
C ILE A 146 10.42 -3.80 -1.62
N SER A 147 9.76 -2.64 -1.62
CA SER A 147 9.11 -2.06 -0.42
C SER A 147 7.69 -2.58 -0.19
N GLY A 148 6.97 -2.94 -1.26
CA GLY A 148 5.59 -3.37 -1.22
C GLY A 148 5.34 -4.67 -0.44
N PRO A 149 6.00 -5.80 -0.79
CA PRO A 149 5.77 -7.07 -0.10
C PRO A 149 6.06 -7.04 1.42
N PRO A 150 7.14 -6.40 1.93
CA PRO A 150 7.33 -6.22 3.37
C PRO A 150 6.20 -5.44 4.04
N LEU A 151 5.73 -4.35 3.41
CA LEU A 151 4.61 -3.56 3.91
C LEU A 151 3.31 -4.37 3.96
N ALA A 152 3.01 -5.16 2.91
CA ALA A 152 1.85 -6.04 2.88
C ALA A 152 1.95 -7.18 3.89
N TRP A 153 3.13 -7.75 4.10
CA TRP A 153 3.32 -8.77 5.14
C TRP A 153 3.07 -8.19 6.53
N LEU A 154 3.61 -6.99 6.80
CA LEU A 154 3.42 -6.30 8.07
C LEU A 154 1.95 -5.93 8.30
N SER A 155 1.27 -5.39 7.29
CA SER A 155 -0.14 -5.03 7.39
C SER A 155 -1.03 -6.25 7.60
N LEU A 156 -0.74 -7.36 6.91
CA LEU A 156 -1.43 -8.63 7.07
C LEU A 156 -1.26 -9.20 8.49
N PHE A 157 -0.01 -9.19 9.00
CA PHE A 157 0.30 -9.64 10.36
C PHE A 157 -0.43 -8.78 11.40
N LEU A 158 -0.37 -7.45 11.27
CA LEU A 158 -1.00 -6.53 12.20
C LEU A 158 -2.52 -6.68 12.19
N SER A 159 -3.12 -6.82 11.01
CA SER A 159 -4.56 -7.04 10.85
C SER A 159 -5.00 -8.36 11.49
N ALA A 160 -4.28 -9.46 11.22
CA ALA A 160 -4.55 -10.75 11.82
C ALA A 160 -4.36 -10.75 13.34
N TYR A 161 -3.37 -10.02 13.84
CA TYR A 161 -3.12 -9.87 15.27
C TYR A 161 -4.24 -9.11 15.97
N MET A 162 -4.70 -7.99 15.40
CA MET A 162 -5.82 -7.21 15.94
C MET A 162 -7.12 -8.00 15.90
N LEU A 163 -7.38 -8.72 14.80
CA LEU A 163 -8.52 -9.64 14.68
C LEU A 163 -8.49 -10.74 15.75
N ARG A 164 -7.32 -11.32 16.03
CA ARG A 164 -7.14 -12.30 17.10
C ARG A 164 -7.44 -11.66 18.46
N TRP A 165 -6.94 -10.45 18.70
CA TRP A 165 -7.14 -9.77 19.98
C TRP A 165 -8.61 -9.42 20.23
N ILE A 166 -9.32 -8.91 19.23
CA ILE A 166 -10.77 -8.63 19.30
C ILE A 166 -11.55 -9.95 19.44
N GLY A 167 -11.24 -10.95 18.61
CA GLY A 167 -11.92 -12.23 18.61
C GLY A 167 -11.77 -13.00 19.93
N ARG A 168 -10.65 -12.81 20.65
CA ARG A 168 -10.44 -13.37 22.00
C ARG A 168 -11.31 -12.73 23.07
N LYS A 169 -11.65 -11.45 22.92
CA LYS A 169 -12.47 -10.71 23.88
C LYS A 169 -13.97 -10.82 23.60
N GLY A 170 -14.36 -11.23 22.39
CA GLY A 170 -15.76 -11.40 22.00
C GLY A 170 -16.29 -12.83 22.17
N GLU A 171 -17.54 -13.03 21.74
CA GLU A 171 -18.30 -14.31 21.72
C GLU A 171 -17.70 -15.41 20.80
N GLY A 172 -16.47 -15.24 20.28
CA GLY A 172 -15.86 -16.21 19.38
C GLY A 172 -15.49 -17.48 20.13
N GLU A 173 -16.12 -18.60 19.80
CA GLU A 173 -15.92 -19.92 20.43
C GLU A 173 -14.49 -20.48 20.25
N GLY A 174 -13.46 -19.94 20.88
CA GLY A 174 -12.13 -20.55 21.07
C GLY A 174 -11.29 -20.89 19.81
N LYS A 175 -11.89 -20.94 18.60
CA LYS A 175 -11.31 -21.25 17.28
C LYS A 175 -10.57 -20.03 16.71
N ALA A 176 -10.92 -18.83 17.20
CA ALA A 176 -10.38 -17.52 16.81
C ALA A 176 -8.90 -17.26 17.23
N ASN A 177 -8.20 -18.26 17.77
CA ASN A 177 -6.86 -18.07 18.34
C ASN A 177 -5.71 -18.32 17.37
N ASN A 178 -5.94 -18.91 16.20
CA ASN A 178 -4.86 -19.19 15.26
C ASN A 178 -4.59 -17.97 14.37
N LEU A 179 -3.51 -17.26 14.68
CA LEU A 179 -3.03 -16.11 13.90
C LEU A 179 -2.86 -16.45 12.42
N LYS A 180 -2.30 -17.64 12.11
CA LYS A 180 -2.08 -18.09 10.74
C LYS A 180 -3.40 -18.27 9.98
N ALA A 181 -4.44 -18.77 10.64
CA ALA A 181 -5.74 -18.92 10.00
C ALA A 181 -6.36 -17.57 9.63
N LEU A 182 -6.19 -16.56 10.49
CA LEU A 182 -6.64 -15.19 10.21
C LEU A 182 -5.82 -14.55 9.09
N MET A 183 -4.50 -14.77 9.05
CA MET A 183 -3.67 -14.31 7.93
C MET A 183 -4.12 -14.93 6.61
N VAL A 184 -4.45 -16.23 6.58
CA VAL A 184 -4.99 -16.89 5.38
C VAL A 184 -6.32 -16.25 4.97
N ALA A 185 -7.24 -16.03 5.90
CA ALA A 185 -8.52 -15.38 5.62
C ALA A 185 -8.36 -13.97 5.03
N CYS A 186 -7.48 -13.15 5.60
CA CYS A 186 -7.22 -11.80 5.12
C CYS A 186 -6.52 -11.81 3.74
N ALA A 187 -5.51 -12.65 3.53
CA ALA A 187 -4.78 -12.72 2.28
C ALA A 187 -5.67 -13.20 1.12
N TRP A 188 -6.43 -14.28 1.33
CA TRP A 188 -7.33 -14.82 0.32
C TRP A 188 -8.58 -13.95 0.12
N GLY A 189 -9.06 -13.28 1.17
CA GLY A 189 -10.12 -12.29 1.08
C GLY A 189 -9.73 -11.08 0.22
N GLY A 190 -8.44 -10.76 0.14
CA GLY A 190 -7.87 -9.68 -0.68
C GLY A 190 -7.71 -9.99 -2.18
N ILE A 191 -8.02 -11.21 -2.65
CA ILE A 191 -7.88 -11.59 -4.08
C ILE A 191 -8.61 -10.64 -5.04
N PRO A 192 -9.81 -10.12 -4.74
CA PRO A 192 -10.47 -9.17 -5.62
C PRO A 192 -9.71 -7.86 -5.83
N LEU A 193 -8.63 -7.59 -5.09
CA LEU A 193 -7.75 -6.44 -5.29
C LEU A 193 -6.65 -6.69 -6.34
N LEU A 194 -6.54 -7.90 -6.90
CA LEU A 194 -5.59 -8.18 -7.98
C LEU A 194 -5.98 -7.56 -9.34
N PRO A 195 -7.24 -7.56 -9.80
CA PRO A 195 -7.62 -6.92 -11.07
C PRO A 195 -7.28 -5.43 -11.15
N PRO A 196 -7.51 -4.59 -10.11
CA PRO A 196 -7.03 -3.21 -10.15
C PRO A 196 -5.52 -3.07 -10.29
N ALA A 197 -4.74 -4.02 -9.76
CA ALA A 197 -3.29 -4.06 -9.98
C ALA A 197 -2.91 -4.31 -11.45
N LEU A 198 -3.74 -5.04 -12.21
CA LEU A 198 -3.56 -5.18 -13.65
C LEU A 198 -3.91 -3.89 -14.40
N VAL A 199 -4.98 -3.20 -13.99
CA VAL A 199 -5.32 -1.87 -14.52
C VAL A 199 -4.22 -0.86 -14.24
N MET A 200 -3.51 -0.99 -13.11
CA MET A 200 -2.34 -0.15 -12.81
C MET A 200 -1.23 -0.28 -13.86
N ILE A 201 -1.01 -1.47 -14.44
CA ILE A 201 -0.02 -1.65 -15.52
C ILE A 201 -0.43 -0.83 -16.75
N GLN A 202 -1.72 -0.81 -17.08
CA GLN A 202 -2.25 0.02 -18.16
C GLN A 202 -2.04 1.51 -17.87
N ARG A 203 -2.33 1.98 -16.65
CA ARG A 203 -2.09 3.38 -16.25
C ARG A 203 -0.63 3.78 -16.37
N ILE A 204 0.28 2.91 -15.93
CA ILE A 204 1.73 3.11 -16.06
C ILE A 204 2.13 3.19 -17.54
N SER A 205 1.55 2.37 -18.41
CA SER A 205 1.85 2.41 -19.84
C SER A 205 1.36 3.69 -20.53
N ALA A 206 0.20 4.23 -20.10
CA ALA A 206 -0.38 5.44 -20.66
C ALA A 206 0.31 6.72 -20.18
N ASN A 207 0.62 6.80 -18.87
CA ASN A 207 1.09 8.03 -18.23
C ASN A 207 2.59 8.01 -17.87
N GLY A 208 3.24 6.83 -17.87
CA GLY A 208 4.66 6.70 -17.54
C GLY A 208 4.99 7.21 -16.14
N VAL A 209 6.05 8.01 -16.04
CA VAL A 209 6.51 8.62 -14.77
C VAL A 209 5.55 9.70 -14.28
N PHE A 210 4.83 10.37 -15.19
CA PHE A 210 3.92 11.46 -14.85
C PHE A 210 2.84 11.00 -13.86
N LEU A 211 2.38 9.74 -13.96
CA LEU A 211 1.46 9.11 -13.00
C LEU A 211 1.89 9.24 -11.54
N PHE A 212 3.19 9.28 -11.28
CA PHE A 212 3.77 9.29 -9.94
C PHE A 212 4.17 10.70 -9.48
N THR A 213 3.70 11.75 -10.14
CA THR A 213 4.03 13.15 -9.80
C THR A 213 2.88 13.82 -9.05
N GLU A 214 3.19 14.85 -8.26
CA GLU A 214 2.17 15.68 -7.62
C GLU A 214 1.29 16.34 -8.69
N ALA A 215 1.91 16.77 -9.80
CA ALA A 215 1.24 17.41 -10.94
C ALA A 215 0.09 16.56 -11.50
N PHE A 216 0.24 15.23 -11.59
CA PHE A 216 -0.85 14.36 -12.03
C PHE A 216 -2.01 14.29 -11.02
N THR A 217 -1.72 14.39 -9.72
CA THR A 217 -2.71 14.27 -8.66
C THR A 217 -3.54 15.55 -8.50
N ILE A 218 -2.91 16.71 -8.64
CA ILE A 218 -3.56 18.02 -8.51
C ILE A 218 -4.00 18.60 -9.86
N ALA A 219 -3.76 17.90 -10.97
CA ALA A 219 -4.15 18.35 -12.30
C ALA A 219 -5.67 18.62 -12.34
N ASP A 220 -6.02 19.76 -12.92
CA ASP A 220 -7.42 20.06 -13.21
C ASP A 220 -7.96 19.01 -14.17
N TRP A 221 -9.02 18.30 -13.77
CA TRP A 221 -9.57 17.18 -14.52
C TRP A 221 -10.08 17.59 -15.91
N SER A 222 -10.37 18.88 -16.10
CA SER A 222 -10.73 19.50 -17.37
C SER A 222 -9.57 19.61 -18.37
N THR A 223 -8.32 19.49 -17.91
CA THR A 223 -7.12 19.60 -18.75
C THR A 223 -6.67 18.26 -19.31
N PHE A 224 -7.17 17.14 -18.77
CA PHE A 224 -6.83 15.82 -19.30
C PHE A 224 -7.46 15.58 -20.66
N PRO A 225 -6.74 14.92 -21.59
CA PRO A 225 -7.36 14.35 -22.78
C PRO A 225 -8.54 13.45 -22.37
N GLN A 226 -9.63 13.48 -23.15
CA GLN A 226 -10.85 12.73 -22.87
C GLN A 226 -10.58 11.23 -22.66
N ASP A 227 -9.63 10.66 -23.40
CA ASP A 227 -9.25 9.24 -23.31
C ASP A 227 -8.61 8.90 -21.94
N VAL A 228 -7.77 9.79 -21.41
CA VAL A 228 -7.14 9.63 -20.09
C VAL A 228 -8.19 9.77 -18.99
N LEU A 229 -9.12 10.71 -19.13
CA LEU A 229 -10.21 10.90 -18.19
C LEU A 229 -11.11 9.66 -18.10
N ILE A 230 -11.51 9.09 -19.23
CA ILE A 230 -12.32 7.86 -19.29
C ILE A 230 -11.58 6.69 -18.63
N LEU A 231 -10.26 6.57 -18.86
CA LEU A 231 -9.44 5.53 -18.25
C LEU A 231 -9.40 5.68 -16.72
N GLU A 232 -9.18 6.87 -16.19
CA GLU A 232 -9.10 7.11 -14.74
C GLU A 232 -10.45 6.92 -14.04
N ILE A 233 -11.56 7.37 -14.66
CA ILE A 233 -12.91 7.11 -14.13
C ILE A 233 -13.20 5.61 -14.11
N SER A 234 -12.87 4.90 -15.19
CA SER A 234 -13.05 3.45 -15.28
C SER A 234 -12.20 2.72 -14.23
N ASN A 235 -10.96 3.16 -14.02
CA ASN A 235 -10.08 2.65 -12.99
C ASN A 235 -10.66 2.89 -11.58
N ALA A 236 -11.17 4.09 -11.29
CA ALA A 236 -11.81 4.39 -10.01
C ALA A 236 -13.02 3.47 -9.76
N PHE A 237 -13.83 3.24 -10.79
CA PHE A 237 -14.99 2.34 -10.70
C PHE A 237 -14.57 0.88 -10.43
N VAL A 238 -13.60 0.35 -11.17
CA VAL A 238 -13.07 -1.01 -10.96
C VAL A 238 -12.48 -1.16 -9.56
N ASN A 239 -11.71 -0.17 -9.10
CA ASN A 239 -11.17 -0.15 -7.73
C ASN A 239 -12.28 -0.22 -6.68
N LEU A 240 -13.33 0.59 -6.82
CA LEU A 240 -14.44 0.62 -5.87
C LEU A 240 -15.19 -0.72 -5.81
N VAL A 241 -15.52 -1.30 -6.97
CA VAL A 241 -16.20 -2.60 -7.04
C VAL A 241 -15.35 -3.70 -6.41
N CYS A 242 -14.06 -3.76 -6.76
CA CYS A 242 -13.11 -4.72 -6.22
C CYS A 242 -12.89 -4.56 -4.71
N LEU A 243 -12.85 -3.32 -4.21
CA LEU A 243 -12.73 -3.02 -2.79
C LEU A 243 -13.95 -3.53 -2.00
N ILE A 244 -15.16 -3.23 -2.49
CA ILE A 244 -16.41 -3.70 -1.87
C ILE A 244 -16.46 -5.23 -1.89
N TRP A 245 -16.09 -5.86 -3.01
CA TRP A 245 -16.07 -7.31 -3.11
C TRP A 245 -15.05 -7.96 -2.17
N SER A 246 -13.83 -7.42 -2.11
CA SER A 246 -12.78 -7.83 -1.17
C SER A 246 -13.26 -7.76 0.28
N LEU A 247 -14.00 -6.71 0.63
CA LEU A 247 -14.58 -6.53 1.96
C LEU A 247 -15.61 -7.62 2.30
N ILE A 248 -16.49 -7.94 1.35
CA ILE A 248 -17.49 -9.01 1.49
C ILE A 248 -16.79 -10.37 1.68
N LEU A 249 -15.82 -10.71 0.83
CA LEU A 249 -15.11 -12.00 0.93
C LEU A 249 -14.34 -12.12 2.23
N THR A 250 -13.58 -11.08 2.60
CA THR A 250 -12.79 -11.03 3.83
C THR A 250 -13.67 -11.18 5.07
N SER A 251 -14.81 -10.49 5.10
CA SER A 251 -15.81 -10.62 6.17
C SER A 251 -16.32 -12.05 6.33
N GLN A 252 -16.69 -12.70 5.23
CA GLN A 252 -17.18 -14.09 5.25
C GLN A 252 -16.10 -15.08 5.69
N MET A 253 -14.85 -14.90 5.24
CA MET A 253 -13.74 -15.75 5.65
C MET A 253 -13.37 -15.58 7.12
N ILE A 254 -13.34 -14.34 7.62
CA ILE A 254 -13.07 -14.06 9.03
C ILE A 254 -14.16 -14.66 9.91
N ALA A 255 -15.44 -14.51 9.51
CA ALA A 255 -16.55 -15.15 10.22
C ALA A 255 -16.35 -16.67 10.34
N GLU A 256 -15.98 -17.33 9.24
CA GLU A 256 -15.70 -18.77 9.24
C GLU A 256 -14.53 -19.15 10.14
N VAL A 257 -13.41 -18.40 10.10
CA VAL A 257 -12.23 -18.67 10.94
C VAL A 257 -12.52 -18.45 12.43
N GLN A 258 -13.32 -17.43 12.76
CA GLN A 258 -13.68 -17.12 14.13
C GLN A 258 -14.87 -17.95 14.66
N GLY A 259 -15.53 -18.72 13.79
CA GLY A 259 -16.66 -19.59 14.15
C GLY A 259 -18.00 -18.85 14.26
N TYR A 260 -18.14 -17.70 13.63
CA TYR A 260 -19.42 -16.97 13.61
C TYR A 260 -20.36 -17.52 12.53
N GLU A 261 -21.63 -17.70 12.91
CA GLU A 261 -22.69 -18.10 11.99
C GLU A 261 -22.98 -17.01 10.95
N SER A 262 -23.01 -15.75 11.39
CA SER A 262 -23.32 -14.59 10.56
C SER A 262 -22.07 -13.89 10.01
N ALA A 263 -22.10 -13.56 8.72
CA ALA A 263 -21.06 -12.75 8.07
C ALA A 263 -20.98 -11.35 8.69
N TRP A 264 -22.09 -10.80 9.19
CA TRP A 264 -22.12 -9.47 9.79
C TRP A 264 -21.26 -9.37 11.06
N LYS A 265 -21.21 -10.43 11.87
CA LYS A 265 -20.32 -10.50 13.04
C LYS A 265 -18.84 -10.46 12.61
N GLY A 266 -18.49 -11.17 11.54
CA GLY A 266 -17.15 -11.10 10.92
C GLY A 266 -16.81 -9.71 10.39
N PHE A 267 -17.75 -9.08 9.68
CA PHE A 267 -17.61 -7.71 9.18
C PHE A 267 -17.33 -6.71 10.31
N ARG A 268 -18.14 -6.74 11.37
CA ARG A 268 -17.98 -5.86 12.54
C ARG A 268 -16.60 -6.02 13.16
N ASN A 269 -16.13 -7.26 13.34
CA ASN A 269 -14.80 -7.52 13.88
C ASN A 269 -13.68 -7.04 12.96
N TYR A 270 -13.84 -7.22 11.65
CA TYR A 270 -12.91 -6.69 10.65
C TYR A 270 -12.83 -5.18 10.69
N LEU A 271 -13.98 -4.49 10.75
CA LEU A 271 -14.04 -3.03 10.85
C LEU A 271 -13.40 -2.53 12.16
N LEU A 272 -13.68 -3.18 13.28
CA LEU A 272 -13.03 -2.86 14.57
C LEU A 272 -11.52 -3.06 14.50
N ALA A 273 -11.04 -4.14 13.88
CA ALA A 273 -9.62 -4.39 13.70
C ALA A 273 -8.97 -3.31 12.82
N LEU A 274 -9.64 -2.92 11.73
CA LEU A 274 -9.17 -1.87 10.83
C LEU A 274 -9.05 -0.52 11.56
N ILE A 275 -10.06 -0.13 12.33
CA ILE A 275 -10.02 1.10 13.14
C ILE A 275 -8.86 1.07 14.13
N LEU A 276 -8.65 -0.04 14.83
CA LEU A 276 -7.53 -0.19 15.76
C LEU A 276 -6.17 -0.12 15.06
N VAL A 277 -6.04 -0.70 13.87
CA VAL A 277 -4.81 -0.60 13.05
C VAL A 277 -4.56 0.86 12.68
N ILE A 278 -5.57 1.58 12.19
CA ILE A 278 -5.47 3.00 11.83
C ILE A 278 -5.04 3.84 13.04
N ILE A 279 -5.69 3.66 14.20
CA ILE A 279 -5.32 4.34 15.45
C ILE A 279 -3.88 4.02 15.82
N SER A 280 -3.46 2.76 15.75
CA SER A 280 -2.09 2.35 16.08
C SER A 280 -1.05 3.02 15.17
N VAL A 281 -1.33 3.10 13.87
CA VAL A 281 -0.46 3.77 12.89
C VAL A 281 -0.40 5.28 13.16
N ILE A 282 -1.53 5.92 13.45
CA ILE A 282 -1.59 7.36 13.77
C ILE A 282 -0.78 7.65 15.03
N VAL A 283 -0.96 6.87 16.11
CA VAL A 283 -0.21 7.04 17.36
C VAL A 283 1.28 6.86 17.14
N LEU A 284 1.69 5.82 16.39
CA LEU A 284 3.10 5.61 16.04
C LEU A 284 3.67 6.76 15.21
N ALA A 285 2.90 7.29 14.25
CA ALA A 285 3.30 8.43 13.45
C ALA A 285 3.51 9.67 14.34
N PHE A 286 2.60 9.99 15.25
CA PHE A 286 2.77 11.10 16.19
C PHE A 286 3.99 10.90 17.11
N MET A 287 4.18 9.69 17.65
CA MET A 287 5.32 9.36 18.51
C MET A 287 6.68 9.48 17.81
N ILE A 288 6.75 9.30 16.49
CA ILE A 288 7.99 9.39 15.72
C ILE A 288 8.19 10.80 15.14
N ILE A 289 7.15 11.39 14.57
CA ILE A 289 7.21 12.66 13.84
C ILE A 289 7.46 13.82 14.79
N ILE A 290 6.78 13.87 15.95
CA ILE A 290 6.91 15.00 16.90
C ILE A 290 8.37 15.10 17.41
N PRO A 291 9.00 14.04 17.94
CA PRO A 291 10.38 14.13 18.40
C PRO A 291 11.36 14.47 17.27
N LEU A 292 11.15 13.93 16.07
CA LEU A 292 12.01 14.23 14.92
C LEU A 292 11.90 15.70 14.49
N ALA A 293 10.70 16.27 14.52
CA ALA A 293 10.46 17.68 14.24
C ALA A 293 11.11 18.58 15.30
N LEU A 294 10.96 18.24 16.58
CA LEU A 294 11.59 18.97 17.69
C LEU A 294 13.12 18.91 17.60
N LEU A 295 13.70 17.75 17.32
CA LEU A 295 15.14 17.58 17.10
C LEU A 295 15.62 18.42 15.91
N GLY A 296 14.88 18.43 14.80
CA GLY A 296 15.20 19.24 13.63
C GLY A 296 15.06 20.76 13.85
N ALA A 297 14.24 21.19 14.81
CA ALA A 297 14.16 22.58 15.24
C ALA A 297 15.31 22.95 16.19
N ALA A 298 15.69 22.04 17.10
CA ALA A 298 16.82 22.21 18.01
C ALA A 298 18.15 22.32 17.27
N LEU A 299 18.38 21.49 16.25
CA LEU A 299 19.60 21.52 15.43
C LEU A 299 19.72 22.77 14.51
N ARG A 300 18.64 23.55 14.38
CA ARG A 300 18.64 24.80 13.59
C ARG A 300 18.93 26.05 14.41
N ARG A 301 18.86 25.97 15.74
CA ARG A 301 19.26 27.04 16.66
C ARG A 301 20.75 26.93 16.95
#